data_AF-A0A6A5R760-F1
#
_entry.id   AF-A0A6A5R760-F1
#
_cell.length_a   1.000
_cell.length_b   1.000
_cell.length_c   1.000
_cell.angle_alpha   90.00
_cell.angle_beta   90.00
_cell.angle_gamma   90.00
#
_symmetry.space_group_name_H-M   'P 1'
#
loop_
_entity.id
_entity.type
_entity.pdbx_description
1 polymer ?
#
loop_
_entity_poly.entity_id
_entity_poly.type
_entity_poly.pdbx_seq_one_letter_code
_entity_poly.pdbx_strand_id
1 'polypeptide(L)'
;MAELSHANKLYQEKIAEEKREQRAREKAMRDQAKAEERAAIDARKAERARKKQENSAAKALKLSQKGSKPASKASTVKQKPARQGVGARSHPKPATPPPARLTVTTRSGRTATKYH
;
A
#
# COMPACT_ATOMS: atom_id res chain seq x y z
N MET A 1 -31.06 32.65 -42.70
CA MET A 1 -30.73 31.34 -42.10
C MET A 1 -29.22 31.04 -42.06
N ALA A 2 -28.44 31.35 -43.11
CA ALA A 2 -27.00 31.07 -43.14
C ALA A 2 -26.20 31.80 -42.05
N GLU A 3 -26.52 33.06 -41.77
CA GLU A 3 -25.83 33.88 -40.74
C GLU A 3 -26.00 33.31 -39.33
N LEU A 4 -27.20 32.84 -38.98
CA LEU A 4 -27.46 32.19 -37.69
C LEU A 4 -26.67 30.89 -37.54
N SER A 5 -26.52 30.11 -38.61
CA SER A 5 -25.71 28.89 -38.59
C SER A 5 -24.22 29.18 -38.38
N HIS A 6 -23.72 30.27 -38.97
CA HIS A 6 -22.33 30.68 -38.81
C HIS A 6 -22.04 31.18 -37.38
N ALA A 7 -22.94 31.98 -36.81
CA ALA A 7 -22.85 32.45 -35.43
C ALA A 7 -22.86 31.29 -34.43
N ASN A 8 -23.74 30.31 -34.63
CA ASN A 8 -23.80 29.10 -33.79
C ASN A 8 -22.51 28.28 -33.90
N LYS A 9 -21.94 28.16 -35.11
CA LYS A 9 -20.68 27.45 -35.31
C LYS A 9 -19.54 28.11 -34.53
N LEU A 10 -19.39 29.43 -34.64
CA LEU A 10 -18.37 30.20 -33.91
C LEU A 10 -18.55 30.07 -32.38
N TYR A 11 -19.79 30.06 -31.90
CA TYR A 11 -20.07 29.87 -30.49
C TYR A 11 -19.63 28.48 -29.99
N GLN A 12 -19.94 27.42 -30.75
CA GLN A 12 -19.51 26.07 -30.40
C GLN A 12 -17.99 25.89 -30.47
N GLU A 13 -17.33 26.54 -31.43
CA GLU A 13 -15.86 26.54 -31.54
C GLU A 13 -15.21 27.16 -30.30
N LYS A 14 -15.70 28.31 -29.84
CA LYS A 14 -15.21 28.94 -28.60
C LYS A 14 -15.39 28.04 -27.36
N ILE A 15 -16.55 27.40 -27.23
CA ILE A 15 -16.79 26.44 -26.13
C ILE A 15 -15.82 25.25 -26.21
N ALA A 16 -15.52 24.77 -27.43
CA ALA A 16 -14.61 23.65 -27.62
C ALA A 16 -13.17 24.03 -27.25
N GLU A 17 -12.74 25.26 -27.58
CA GLU A 17 -11.43 25.80 -27.20
C GLU A 17 -11.28 25.93 -25.67
N GLU A 18 -12.26 26.54 -24.99
CA GLU A 18 -12.25 26.67 -23.53
C GLU A 18 -12.17 25.29 -22.83
N LYS A 19 -12.93 24.30 -23.32
CA LYS A 19 -12.89 22.93 -22.80
C LYS A 19 -11.52 22.27 -23.01
N ARG A 20 -10.86 22.54 -24.14
CA ARG A 20 -9.50 22.02 -24.41
C ARG A 20 -8.49 22.62 -23.45
N GLU A 21 -8.56 23.93 -23.22
CA GLU A 21 -7.69 24.60 -22.25
C GLU A 21 -7.89 24.08 -20.83
N GLN A 22 -9.14 23.94 -20.39
CA GLN A 22 -9.44 23.38 -19.06
C GLN A 22 -8.86 21.97 -18.91
N ARG A 23 -9.04 21.09 -19.90
CA ARG A 23 -8.46 19.75 -19.88
C ARG A 23 -6.93 19.77 -19.85
N ALA A 24 -6.30 20.70 -20.57
CA ALA A 24 -4.84 20.85 -20.55
C ALA A 24 -4.34 21.27 -19.17
N ARG A 25 -5.02 22.22 -18.52
CA ARG A 25 -4.71 22.66 -17.15
C ARG A 25 -4.90 21.54 -16.14
N GLU A 26 -6.02 20.82 -16.19
CA GLU A 26 -6.28 19.67 -15.32
C GLU A 26 -5.23 18.56 -15.49
N LYS A 27 -4.83 18.27 -16.74
CA LYS A 27 -3.79 17.30 -17.03
C LYS A 27 -2.46 17.73 -16.42
N ALA A 28 -2.07 18.99 -16.61
CA ALA A 28 -0.83 19.53 -16.05
C ALA A 28 -0.80 19.40 -14.51
N MET A 29 -1.89 19.79 -13.83
CA MET A 29 -2.01 19.64 -12.37
C MET A 29 -1.92 18.18 -11.93
N ARG A 30 -2.57 17.26 -12.65
CA ARG A 30 -2.51 15.83 -12.35
C ARG A 30 -1.11 15.25 -12.54
N ASP A 31 -0.42 15.65 -13.59
CA ASP A 31 0.93 15.18 -13.88
C ASP A 31 1.94 15.72 -12.86
N GLN A 32 1.78 16.97 -12.41
CA GLN A 32 2.54 17.52 -11.28
C GLN A 32 2.31 16.73 -9.99
N ALA A 33 1.06 16.51 -9.59
CA ALA A 33 0.73 15.73 -8.40
C ALA A 33 1.32 14.31 -8.43
N LYS A 34 1.27 13.66 -9.61
CA LYS A 34 1.91 12.34 -9.80
C LYS A 34 3.43 12.40 -9.69
N ALA A 35 4.07 13.44 -10.20
CA ALA A 35 5.51 13.60 -10.10
C ALA A 35 5.95 13.77 -8.63
N GLU A 36 5.22 14.58 -7.87
CA GLU A 36 5.45 14.76 -6.42
C GLU A 36 5.25 13.45 -5.65
N GLU A 37 4.17 12.71 -5.94
CA GLU A 37 3.92 11.40 -5.31
C GLU A 37 5.07 10.41 -5.60
N ARG A 38 5.53 10.35 -6.85
CA ARG A 38 6.66 9.50 -7.24
C ARG A 38 7.94 9.89 -6.51
N ALA A 39 8.24 11.19 -6.44
CA ALA A 39 9.40 11.69 -5.70
C ALA A 39 9.36 11.29 -4.21
N ALA A 40 8.20 11.41 -3.56
CA ALA A 40 8.02 10.98 -2.18
C ALA A 40 8.19 9.46 -1.99
N ILE A 41 7.67 8.65 -2.91
CA ILE A 41 7.84 7.19 -2.88
C ILE A 41 9.32 6.81 -3.02
N ASP A 42 10.04 7.45 -3.93
CA ASP A 42 11.44 7.13 -4.19
C ASP A 42 12.36 7.57 -3.05
N ALA A 43 12.10 8.74 -2.45
CA ALA A 43 12.76 9.17 -1.21
C ALA A 43 12.57 8.14 -0.08
N ARG A 44 11.34 7.65 0.11
CA ARG A 44 11.03 6.62 1.12
C ARG A 44 11.72 5.29 0.83
N LYS A 45 11.82 4.89 -0.44
CA LYS A 45 12.56 3.67 -0.84
C LYS A 45 14.04 3.81 -0.56
N ALA A 46 14.65 4.96 -0.88
CA ALA A 46 16.05 5.24 -0.61
C ALA A 46 16.36 5.18 0.88
N GLU A 47 15.52 5.80 1.72
CA GLU A 47 15.65 5.73 3.18
C GLU A 47 15.54 4.29 3.70
N ARG A 48 14.56 3.53 3.20
CA ARG A 48 14.39 2.11 3.58
C ARG A 48 15.60 1.27 3.17
N ALA A 49 16.17 1.51 1.99
CA ALA A 49 17.36 0.81 1.52
C ALA A 49 18.57 1.10 2.43
N ARG A 50 18.78 2.37 2.79
CA ARG A 50 19.83 2.78 3.74
C ARG A 50 19.66 2.10 5.10
N LYS A 51 18.46 2.17 5.69
CA LYS A 51 18.17 1.50 6.97
C LYS A 51 18.39 -0.02 6.92
N LYS A 52 18.08 -0.66 5.78
CA LYS A 52 18.33 -2.09 5.57
C LYS A 52 19.82 -2.40 5.58
N GLN A 53 20.62 -1.58 4.88
CA GLN A 53 22.07 -1.72 4.86
C GLN A 53 22.68 -1.53 6.26
N GLU A 54 22.30 -0.46 6.97
CA GLU A 54 22.77 -0.19 8.35
C GLU A 54 22.44 -1.34 9.30
N ASN A 55 21.20 -1.87 9.24
CA ASN A 55 20.80 -3.01 10.06
C ASN A 55 21.58 -4.28 9.69
N SER A 56 21.80 -4.53 8.40
CA SER A 56 22.60 -5.67 7.95
C SER A 56 24.05 -5.59 8.41
N ALA A 57 24.67 -4.41 8.36
CA ALA A 57 26.02 -4.16 8.85
C ALA A 57 26.11 -4.35 10.37
N ALA A 58 25.16 -3.78 11.13
CA ALA A 58 25.09 -3.97 12.58
C ALA A 58 24.92 -5.45 12.97
N LYS A 59 24.12 -6.22 12.21
CA LYS A 59 23.96 -7.67 12.42
C LYS A 59 25.25 -8.42 12.11
N ALA A 60 25.92 -8.09 11.00
CA ALA A 60 27.18 -8.72 10.61
C ALA A 60 28.28 -8.51 11.68
N LEU A 61 28.41 -7.28 12.21
CA LEU A 61 29.33 -6.98 13.31
C LEU A 61 29.02 -7.78 14.59
N LYS A 62 27.74 -7.92 14.95
CA LYS A 62 27.36 -8.73 16.12
C LYS A 62 27.62 -10.22 15.92
N LEU A 63 27.45 -10.74 14.70
CA LEU A 63 27.71 -12.14 14.39
C LEU A 63 29.21 -12.45 14.37
N SER A 64 30.04 -11.58 13.80
CA SER A 64 31.50 -11.76 13.80
C SER A 64 32.07 -11.81 15.22
N GLN A 65 31.56 -10.96 16.13
CA GLN A 65 31.93 -10.99 17.55
C GLN A 65 31.47 -12.24 18.30
N LYS A 66 30.44 -12.94 17.81
CA LYS A 66 29.91 -14.15 18.46
C LYS A 66 30.72 -15.40 18.13
N GLY A 67 31.38 -15.42 16.96
CA GLY A 67 32.18 -16.56 16.50
C GLY A 67 33.60 -16.65 17.06
N SER A 68 34.14 -15.56 17.65
CA SER A 68 35.51 -15.53 18.18
C SER A 68 35.61 -15.86 19.68
N LYS A 69 34.51 -16.27 20.32
CA LYS A 69 34.62 -16.79 21.69
C LYS A 69 35.29 -18.16 21.59
N PRO A 70 36.49 -18.38 22.18
CA PRO A 70 36.99 -19.74 22.35
C PRO A 70 35.88 -20.50 23.05
N ALA A 71 35.59 -21.74 22.60
CA ALA A 71 34.62 -22.60 23.25
C ALA A 71 34.98 -22.65 24.74
N SER A 72 34.27 -21.86 25.55
CA SER A 72 34.53 -21.76 26.97
C SER A 72 34.32 -23.15 27.50
N LYS A 73 35.40 -23.79 27.97
CA LYS A 73 35.39 -25.17 28.47
C LYS A 73 34.09 -25.40 29.20
N ALA A 74 33.31 -26.36 28.71
CA ALA A 74 31.98 -26.65 29.22
C ALA A 74 32.07 -26.74 30.74
N SER A 75 31.58 -25.70 31.45
CA SER A 75 31.35 -25.85 32.87
C SER A 75 30.24 -26.89 32.98
N THR A 76 30.49 -27.91 33.79
CA THR A 76 29.54 -28.96 34.15
C THR A 76 28.35 -28.32 34.89
N VAL A 77 27.46 -27.69 34.14
CA VAL A 77 26.24 -27.09 34.68
C VAL A 77 25.28 -28.25 34.97
N LYS A 78 25.02 -28.47 36.27
CA LYS A 78 24.00 -29.38 36.76
C LYS A 78 22.67 -29.12 36.02
N GLN A 79 22.11 -30.17 35.45
CA GLN A 79 20.80 -30.18 34.79
C GLN A 79 19.77 -29.58 35.75
N LYS A 80 19.17 -28.44 35.38
CA LYS A 80 18.02 -27.89 36.11
C LYS A 80 16.78 -28.70 35.70
N PRO A 81 15.84 -28.99 36.62
CA PRO A 81 14.62 -29.70 36.26
C PRO A 81 13.81 -28.89 35.22
N ALA A 82 13.12 -29.63 34.35
CA ALA A 82 12.38 -29.11 33.21
C ALA A 82 11.50 -27.92 33.62
N ARG A 83 11.77 -26.75 33.03
CA ARG A 83 10.85 -25.63 33.13
C ARG A 83 9.59 -26.02 32.34
N GLN A 84 8.53 -26.27 33.09
CA GLN A 84 7.11 -26.21 32.72
C GLN A 84 6.89 -25.59 31.33
N GLY A 85 6.26 -26.34 30.43
CA GLY A 85 5.90 -25.88 29.10
C GLY A 85 5.21 -24.52 29.18
N VAL A 86 5.85 -23.50 28.61
CA VAL A 86 5.21 -22.21 28.40
C VAL A 86 4.01 -22.49 27.50
N GLY A 87 2.82 -22.39 28.08
CA GLY A 87 1.56 -22.68 27.43
C GLY A 87 1.53 -22.01 26.05
N ALA A 88 1.04 -22.77 25.07
CA ALA A 88 0.78 -22.26 23.73
C ALA A 88 0.13 -20.88 23.86
N ARG A 89 0.81 -19.85 23.36
CA ARG A 89 0.21 -18.53 23.24
C ARG A 89 -1.01 -18.71 22.33
N SER A 90 -2.20 -18.71 22.92
CA SER A 90 -3.43 -18.66 22.15
C SER A 90 -3.34 -17.41 21.29
N HIS A 91 -3.23 -17.60 19.98
CA HIS A 91 -3.40 -16.49 19.06
C HIS A 91 -4.78 -15.89 19.33
N PRO A 92 -4.93 -14.56 19.38
CA PRO A 92 -6.26 -13.97 19.40
C PRO A 92 -7.02 -14.53 18.19
N LYS A 93 -8.24 -15.05 18.43
CA LYS A 93 -9.08 -15.60 17.38
C LYS A 93 -9.14 -14.57 16.23
N PRO A 94 -8.95 -14.98 14.97
CA PRO A 94 -9.14 -14.07 13.85
C PRO A 94 -10.55 -13.49 13.96
N ALA A 95 -10.68 -12.18 13.76
CA ALA A 95 -11.97 -11.52 13.78
C ALA A 95 -12.90 -12.24 12.79
N THR A 96 -14.09 -12.60 13.26
CA THR A 96 -15.12 -13.20 12.41
C THR A 96 -15.36 -12.27 11.23
N PRO A 97 -15.24 -12.73 9.97
CA PRO A 97 -15.54 -11.89 8.83
C PRO A 97 -17.00 -11.45 8.89
N PRO A 98 -17.33 -10.23 8.43
CA PRO A 98 -18.71 -9.79 8.40
C PRO A 98 -19.54 -10.76 7.53
N PRO A 99 -20.81 -11.03 7.89
CA PRO A 99 -21.67 -11.90 7.10
C PRO A 99 -21.80 -11.35 5.68
N ALA A 100 -21.80 -12.25 4.70
CA ALA A 100 -22.01 -11.88 3.30
C ALA A 100 -23.36 -11.19 3.14
N ARG A 101 -23.42 -10.17 2.28
CA ARG A 101 -24.67 -9.45 2.01
C ARG A 101 -25.66 -10.38 1.30
N LEU A 102 -26.91 -10.35 1.72
CA LEU A 102 -27.99 -11.09 1.08
C LEU A 102 -28.17 -10.61 -0.37
N THR A 103 -28.11 -11.55 -1.31
CA THR A 103 -28.42 -11.32 -2.73
C THR A 103 -29.79 -11.89 -3.07
N VAL A 104 -30.54 -11.19 -3.92
CA VAL A 104 -31.86 -11.59 -4.40
C VAL A 104 -31.85 -11.61 -5.92
N THR A 105 -32.50 -12.61 -6.51
CA THR A 105 -32.73 -12.67 -7.96
C THR A 105 -33.92 -11.77 -8.31
N THR A 106 -33.69 -10.78 -9.17
CA THR A 106 -34.75 -9.87 -9.62
C THR A 106 -35.62 -10.53 -10.70
N ARG A 107 -36.80 -9.95 -10.97
CA ARG A 107 -37.75 -10.45 -11.98
C ARG A 107 -37.16 -10.54 -13.39
N SER A 108 -36.09 -9.79 -13.67
CA SER A 108 -35.33 -9.85 -14.94
C SER A 108 -34.20 -10.88 -14.93
N GLY A 109 -34.10 -11.73 -13.88
CA GLY A 109 -33.08 -12.77 -13.75
C GLY A 109 -31.71 -12.28 -13.28
N ARG A 110 -31.57 -11.01 -12.89
CA ARG A 110 -30.29 -10.46 -12.43
C ARG A 110 -30.13 -10.60 -10.92
N THR A 111 -28.92 -10.89 -10.45
CA THR A 111 -28.60 -10.91 -9.02
C THR A 111 -28.39 -9.48 -8.52
N ALA A 112 -29.15 -9.05 -7.53
CA ALA A 112 -29.01 -7.75 -6.88
C ALA A 112 -28.70 -7.90 -5.39
N THR A 113 -27.86 -7.02 -4.86
CA THR A 113 -27.52 -6.98 -3.43
C THR A 113 -28.60 -6.20 -2.67
N LYS A 114 -29.13 -6.78 -1.58
CA LYS A 114 -30.16 -6.14 -0.77
C LYS A 114 -29.51 -5.15 0.20
N TYR A 115 -29.87 -3.87 0.07
CA TYR A 115 -29.56 -2.83 1.06
C TYR A 115 -30.80 -2.68 1.94
N HIS A 116 -30.62 -2.91 3.24
CA HIS A 116 -31.62 -2.60 4.26
C HIS A 116 -31.36 -1.21 4.82
#